data_AF-A0A0F8X521-F1
#
_entry.id   AF-A0A0F8X521-F1
#
_cell.length_a   1.000
_cell.length_b   1.000
_cell.length_c   1.000
_cell.angle_alpha   90.00
_cell.angle_beta   90.00
_cell.angle_gamma   90.00
#
_symmetry.space_group_name_H-M   'P 1'
#
loop_
_entity.id
_entity.type
_entity.pdbx_description
1 polymer ?
#
loop_
_entity_poly.entity_id
_entity_poly.type
_entity_poly.pdbx_seq_one_letter_code
_entity_poly.pdbx_strand_id
1 'polypeptide(L)'
;MRLWSFVVGILGLVTCTLGQIINYTPSHGTGVSYRVNIPDDTAVNGSGPIYLQLKGPGDFKWMALGTGDRMLAGNLFIVYAAPGGNITLSTRRAIGPIQPIYDPDIKASLLDGSGVHNGTMTANIRCDNCMKLRNGDSIFGSRSSWIWAMTHGGPLLSSNVSETLYQHDWHGIFSLDLTLAVGGNSSNPFSSSDFTVVDYTSTSNQQQVNDTILHRKRIAHGVMTSVAFVLLFPGFALLLYIYPSRYTVTRIHAPLQLFAVLLALAGLGAGISVSQDLRELAGYHPIIGYFAIGGVVLIQPVLGIMQHRHFRKTKEKSLYGFSHRWLGRIFSSVGIINGGVGFYYAYGKNPDIPPASPISYGGISGGVGIIYVSVIAWRRWRDRVQARKALPPKTLKTMASFKSTKSLAESSMSQDPERLDVVDLSQEKPWQP
;
A
#
# COMPACT_ATOMS: atom_id res chain seq x y z
N MET A 1 21.78 56.85 68.05
CA MET A 1 20.98 56.10 67.06
C MET A 1 21.94 55.46 66.07
N ARG A 2 22.19 54.14 66.16
CA ARG A 2 23.04 53.40 65.23
C ARG A 2 22.14 52.50 64.37
N LEU A 3 22.01 52.83 63.08
CA LEU A 3 21.32 51.98 62.12
C LEU A 3 22.21 50.77 61.80
N TRP A 4 21.66 49.57 61.94
CA TRP A 4 22.23 48.33 61.42
C TRP A 4 21.47 47.98 60.14
N SER A 5 22.16 48.00 59.00
CA SER A 5 21.64 47.51 57.73
C SER A 5 21.82 46.00 57.68
N PHE A 6 20.71 45.25 57.70
CA PHE A 6 20.71 43.83 57.37
C PHE A 6 20.65 43.66 55.85
N VAL A 7 21.70 43.11 55.26
CA VAL A 7 21.68 42.58 53.89
C VAL A 7 21.14 41.16 53.97
N VAL A 8 19.92 40.95 53.45
CA VAL A 8 19.34 39.61 53.27
C VAL A 8 19.81 39.09 51.92
N GLY A 9 20.72 38.11 51.93
CA GLY A 9 21.08 37.35 50.74
C GLY A 9 19.98 36.36 50.39
N ILE A 10 19.35 36.55 49.22
CA ILE A 10 18.42 35.56 48.65
C ILE A 10 19.29 34.43 48.06
N LEU A 11 19.42 33.32 48.79
CA LEU A 11 19.86 32.05 48.21
C LEU A 11 18.72 31.54 47.32
N GLY A 12 18.87 31.70 46.00
CA GLY A 12 18.01 31.04 45.03
C GLY A 12 18.19 29.53 45.15
N LEU A 13 17.15 28.83 45.61
CA LEU A 13 17.05 27.38 45.50
C LEU A 13 16.95 27.03 44.01
N VAL A 14 18.07 26.63 43.41
CA VAL A 14 18.06 25.92 42.13
C VAL A 14 17.37 24.59 42.40
N THR A 15 16.12 24.46 41.97
CA THR A 15 15.43 23.17 41.95
C THR A 15 16.16 22.27 40.98
N CYS A 16 17.01 21.37 41.48
CA CYS A 16 17.51 20.25 40.69
C CYS A 16 16.31 19.35 40.36
N THR A 17 15.74 19.54 39.17
CA THR A 17 14.77 18.63 38.58
C THR A 17 15.47 17.29 38.33
N LEU A 18 14.98 16.23 38.99
CA LEU A 18 15.42 14.87 38.68
C LEU A 18 15.10 14.57 37.22
N GLY A 19 16.09 14.10 36.46
CA GLY A 19 15.89 13.79 35.06
C GLY A 19 15.07 12.52 34.85
N GLN A 20 14.25 12.52 33.81
CA GLN A 20 13.45 11.37 33.42
C GLN A 20 13.88 10.85 32.05
N ILE A 21 13.93 9.53 31.90
CA ILE A 21 14.15 8.84 30.64
C ILE A 21 12.90 8.01 30.35
N ILE A 22 12.25 8.25 29.22
CA ILE A 22 11.19 7.36 28.76
C ILE A 22 11.81 6.19 28.01
N ASN A 23 11.32 4.98 28.27
CA ASN A 23 11.75 3.73 27.63
C ASN A 23 10.60 3.10 26.86
N TYR A 24 10.91 2.57 25.68
CA TYR A 24 10.00 1.77 24.88
C TYR A 24 10.71 0.53 24.34
N THR A 25 10.09 -0.62 24.53
CA THR A 25 10.51 -1.92 23.99
C THR A 25 9.36 -2.45 23.14
N PRO A 26 9.54 -2.71 21.83
CA PRO A 26 8.46 -3.27 21.03
C PRO A 26 8.00 -4.62 21.58
N SER A 27 6.69 -4.85 21.64
CA SER A 27 6.11 -6.06 22.27
C SER A 27 6.50 -7.37 21.58
N HIS A 28 6.87 -7.31 20.29
CA HIS A 28 7.34 -8.48 19.55
C HIS A 28 8.76 -8.28 19.01
N GLY A 29 9.22 -7.04 18.77
CA GLY A 29 10.58 -6.73 18.31
C GLY A 29 11.64 -7.37 19.22
N THR A 30 12.36 -8.34 18.65
CA THR A 30 13.28 -9.25 19.35
C THR A 30 14.49 -8.50 19.94
N GLY A 31 14.35 -8.05 21.19
CA GLY A 31 15.48 -7.57 22.00
C GLY A 31 15.90 -6.12 21.76
N VAL A 32 15.13 -5.32 21.01
CA VAL A 32 15.42 -3.88 20.83
C VAL A 32 14.73 -3.02 21.88
N SER A 33 15.38 -1.95 22.30
CA SER A 33 14.77 -0.92 23.15
C SER A 33 15.26 0.47 22.77
N TYR A 34 14.37 1.43 22.96
CA TYR A 34 14.57 2.82 22.60
C TYR A 34 14.31 3.68 23.83
N ARG A 35 15.21 4.61 24.12
CA ARG A 35 15.04 5.55 25.22
C ARG A 35 15.23 6.98 24.77
N VAL A 36 14.48 7.88 25.39
CA VAL A 36 14.53 9.31 25.08
C VAL A 36 14.63 10.12 26.37
N ASN A 37 15.46 11.15 26.37
CA ASN A 37 15.48 12.20 27.38
C ASN A 37 15.58 13.58 26.69
N ILE A 38 14.89 14.55 27.27
CA ILE A 38 14.84 15.94 26.82
C ILE A 38 15.21 16.82 28.02
N PRO A 39 16.34 17.54 27.98
CA PRO A 39 16.69 18.49 29.04
C PRO A 39 15.60 19.54 29.25
N ASP A 40 15.45 20.05 30.49
CA ASP A 40 14.43 21.05 30.83
C ASP A 40 14.49 22.27 29.91
N ASP A 41 15.69 22.82 29.69
CA ASP A 41 15.90 23.98 28.82
C ASP A 41 15.45 23.70 27.39
N THR A 42 15.60 22.47 26.90
CA THR A 42 15.17 22.09 25.55
C THR A 42 13.65 21.94 25.48
N ALA A 43 13.02 21.39 26.52
CA ALA A 43 11.57 21.29 26.61
C ALA A 43 10.90 22.67 26.68
N VAL A 44 11.48 23.59 27.46
CA VAL A 44 10.98 24.97 27.61
C VAL A 44 11.19 25.79 26.35
N ASN A 45 12.38 25.73 25.74
CA ASN A 45 12.72 26.54 24.56
C ASN A 45 12.15 25.96 23.25
N GLY A 46 11.68 24.70 23.26
CA GLY A 46 11.25 23.98 22.05
C GLY A 46 12.37 23.74 21.04
N SER A 47 13.63 23.96 21.44
CA SER A 47 14.83 23.79 20.63
C SER A 47 16.03 23.55 21.54
N GLY A 48 17.00 22.79 21.05
CA GLY A 48 18.14 22.33 21.84
C GLY A 48 18.39 20.82 21.68
N PRO A 49 19.38 20.29 22.41
CA PRO A 49 19.76 18.89 22.32
C PRO A 49 18.72 17.96 22.93
N ILE A 50 18.48 16.84 22.25
CA ILE A 50 17.81 15.66 22.83
C ILE A 50 18.77 14.49 22.88
N TYR A 51 18.46 13.55 23.77
CA TYR A 51 19.25 12.35 23.98
C TYR A 51 18.43 11.12 23.63
N LEU A 52 19.01 10.23 22.82
CA LEU A 52 18.39 9.00 22.35
C LEU A 52 19.30 7.82 22.68
N GLN A 53 18.74 6.71 23.16
CA GLN A 53 19.46 5.45 23.27
C GLN A 53 18.78 4.39 22.43
N LEU A 54 19.58 3.72 21.60
CA LEU A 54 19.19 2.54 20.84
C LEU A 54 19.95 1.37 21.43
N LYS A 55 19.23 0.30 21.80
CA LYS A 55 19.83 -0.97 22.21
C LYS A 55 19.22 -2.12 21.44
N GLY A 56 20.04 -3.12 21.11
CA GLY A 56 19.61 -4.34 20.44
C GLY A 56 20.68 -5.42 20.46
N PRO A 57 20.37 -6.64 20.01
CA PRO A 57 21.35 -7.69 19.79
C PRO A 57 22.50 -7.22 18.88
N GLY A 58 23.73 -7.57 19.27
CA GLY A 58 24.96 -7.19 18.58
C GLY A 58 25.19 -7.91 17.26
N ASP A 59 24.41 -8.96 16.99
CA ASP A 59 24.44 -9.73 15.75
C ASP A 59 23.48 -9.20 14.69
N PHE A 60 22.74 -8.12 14.97
CA PHE A 60 21.91 -7.47 13.98
C PHE A 60 22.74 -6.87 12.86
N LYS A 61 22.21 -6.95 11.63
CA LYS A 61 22.83 -6.31 10.48
C LYS A 61 22.82 -4.79 10.68
N TRP A 62 21.68 -4.23 11.06
CA TRP A 62 21.52 -2.85 11.52
C TRP A 62 20.19 -2.69 12.28
N MET A 63 20.10 -1.64 13.10
CA MET A 63 18.86 -1.19 13.76
C MET A 63 18.68 0.31 13.61
N ALA A 64 17.46 0.81 13.73
CA ALA A 64 17.17 2.22 13.54
C ALA A 64 16.03 2.73 14.41
N LEU A 65 16.11 4.02 14.72
CA LEU A 65 15.06 4.83 15.31
C LEU A 65 14.77 6.00 14.37
N GLY A 66 13.52 6.41 14.24
CA GLY A 66 13.15 7.59 13.45
C GLY A 66 12.05 8.41 14.11
N THR A 67 12.10 9.73 13.91
CA THR A 67 11.03 10.63 14.36
C THR A 67 9.90 10.69 13.34
N GLY A 68 8.66 10.80 13.82
CA GLY A 68 7.45 10.89 13.01
C GLY A 68 6.75 9.55 12.79
N ASP A 69 5.68 9.56 11.99
CA ASP A 69 4.77 8.43 11.79
C ASP A 69 5.10 7.55 10.56
N ARG A 70 6.15 7.90 9.81
CA ARG A 70 6.59 7.22 8.59
C ARG A 70 8.03 7.60 8.25
N MET A 71 8.69 6.80 7.42
CA MET A 71 10.09 6.99 7.03
C MET A 71 10.39 8.40 6.44
N LEU A 72 9.41 9.03 5.80
CA LEU A 72 9.50 10.36 5.17
C LEU A 72 9.25 11.54 6.14
N ALA A 73 8.81 11.29 7.36
CA ALA A 73 8.34 12.36 8.26
C ALA A 73 9.46 13.12 8.96
N GLY A 74 10.55 12.44 9.33
CA GLY A 74 11.55 13.03 10.22
C GLY A 74 12.96 12.52 10.00
N ASN A 75 13.73 12.58 11.09
CA ASN A 75 15.14 12.22 11.13
C ASN A 75 15.26 10.72 11.41
N LEU A 76 16.16 10.03 10.70
CA LEU A 76 16.44 8.61 10.91
C LEU A 76 17.84 8.46 11.51
N PHE A 77 17.95 7.65 12.56
CA PHE A 77 19.20 7.30 13.24
C PHE A 77 19.42 5.81 13.04
N ILE A 78 20.29 5.45 12.10
CA ILE A 78 20.59 4.06 11.75
C ILE A 78 21.93 3.69 12.36
N VAL A 79 21.99 2.54 13.03
CA VAL A 79 23.16 2.05 13.74
C VAL A 79 23.52 0.66 13.26
N TYR A 80 24.81 0.43 13.03
CA TYR A 80 25.39 -0.87 12.71
C TYR A 80 26.80 -0.99 13.31
N ALA A 81 27.30 -2.22 13.40
CA ALA A 81 28.60 -2.51 13.99
C ALA A 81 29.75 -1.92 13.14
N ALA A 82 30.81 -1.48 13.81
CA ALA A 82 32.06 -1.05 13.20
C ALA A 82 33.23 -1.91 13.72
N PRO A 83 34.39 -1.90 13.05
CA PRO A 83 35.57 -2.62 13.52
C PRO A 83 35.96 -2.26 14.96
N GLY A 84 36.51 -3.25 15.69
CA GLY A 84 37.01 -3.05 17.05
C GLY A 84 35.94 -3.01 18.15
N GLY A 85 34.73 -3.51 17.88
CA GLY A 85 33.61 -3.45 18.84
C GLY A 85 32.93 -2.08 18.91
N ASN A 86 33.27 -1.17 17.99
CA ASN A 86 32.62 0.12 17.83
C ASN A 86 31.29 -0.03 17.09
N ILE A 87 30.57 1.09 16.96
CA ILE A 87 29.38 1.20 16.12
C ILE A 87 29.47 2.45 15.24
N THR A 88 28.74 2.43 14.14
CA THR A 88 28.56 3.58 13.25
C THR A 88 27.16 4.14 13.41
N LEU A 89 27.07 5.45 13.63
CA LEU A 89 25.82 6.20 13.53
C LEU A 89 25.71 6.82 12.14
N SER A 90 24.66 6.44 11.42
CA SER A 90 24.29 7.00 10.12
C SER A 90 22.98 7.76 10.26
N THR A 91 23.06 9.09 10.27
CA THR A 91 21.88 9.96 10.21
C THR A 91 21.37 10.01 8.79
N ARG A 92 20.08 9.73 8.55
CA ARG A 92 19.52 9.68 7.20
C ARG A 92 18.19 10.39 7.06
N ARG A 93 17.86 10.74 5.82
CA ARG A 93 16.53 11.14 5.38
C ARG A 93 16.04 10.31 4.21
N ALA A 94 14.75 9.99 4.23
CA ALA A 94 14.09 9.35 3.11
C ALA A 94 13.42 10.37 2.20
N ILE A 95 13.53 10.15 0.89
CA ILE A 95 12.87 10.95 -0.16
C ILE A 95 11.74 10.17 -0.85
N GLY A 96 11.65 8.87 -0.60
CA GLY A 96 10.62 8.00 -1.13
C GLY A 96 10.68 6.61 -0.47
N PRO A 97 9.98 5.61 -1.03
CA PRO A 97 10.01 4.20 -0.63
C PRO A 97 11.31 3.51 -1.10
N ILE A 98 12.44 4.19 -0.95
CA ILE A 98 13.78 3.76 -1.37
C ILE A 98 14.75 3.93 -0.21
N GLN A 99 15.96 3.38 -0.35
CA GLN A 99 17.00 3.50 0.66
C GLN A 99 17.19 4.98 1.07
N PRO A 100 17.08 5.31 2.37
CA PRO A 100 17.38 6.64 2.87
C PRO A 100 18.84 7.03 2.62
N ILE A 101 19.08 8.32 2.40
CA ILE A 101 20.39 8.90 2.09
C ILE A 101 20.96 9.53 3.36
N TYR A 102 22.28 9.41 3.55
CA TYR A 102 22.99 10.06 4.65
C TYR A 102 22.76 11.58 4.62
N ASP A 103 22.45 12.14 5.78
CA ASP A 103 22.16 13.56 5.95
C ASP A 103 23.05 14.15 7.07
N PRO A 104 24.10 14.93 6.72
CA PRO A 104 24.98 15.58 7.68
C PRO A 104 24.37 16.83 8.35
N ASP A 105 23.18 17.29 7.92
CA ASP A 105 22.49 18.41 8.55
C ASP A 105 21.76 17.99 9.83
N ILE A 106 21.52 16.69 10.02
CA ILE A 106 21.09 16.13 11.30
C ILE A 106 22.32 16.10 12.22
N LYS A 107 22.39 17.05 13.16
CA LYS A 107 23.53 17.23 14.06
C LYS A 107 23.44 16.24 15.22
N ALA A 108 23.74 14.98 14.94
CA ALA A 108 23.76 13.91 15.92
C ALA A 108 25.13 13.25 16.03
N SER A 109 25.54 12.92 17.26
CA SER A 109 26.82 12.29 17.58
C SER A 109 26.65 11.19 18.61
N LEU A 110 27.53 10.19 18.53
CA LEU A 110 27.63 9.15 19.56
C LEU A 110 28.23 9.73 20.85
N LEU A 111 27.75 9.23 21.98
CA LEU A 111 28.24 9.51 23.32
C LEU A 111 28.94 8.28 23.91
N ASP A 112 29.69 8.50 24.99
CA ASP A 112 30.35 7.43 25.74
C ASP A 112 29.38 6.32 26.16
N GLY A 113 29.91 5.08 26.20
CA GLY A 113 29.12 3.87 26.41
C GLY A 113 28.45 3.32 25.15
N SER A 114 28.66 3.95 23.99
CA SER A 114 28.28 3.41 22.68
C SER A 114 29.27 2.34 22.22
N GLY A 115 28.77 1.25 21.64
CA GLY A 115 29.59 0.12 21.19
C GLY A 115 28.84 -1.20 21.20
N VAL A 116 29.54 -2.27 20.86
CA VAL A 116 29.06 -3.65 20.99
C VAL A 116 29.76 -4.30 22.17
N HIS A 117 29.01 -4.55 23.25
CA HIS A 117 29.52 -5.13 24.48
C HIS A 117 28.62 -6.30 24.92
N ASN A 118 29.21 -7.44 25.29
CA ASN A 118 28.49 -8.63 25.76
C ASN A 118 27.33 -9.05 24.82
N GLY A 119 27.55 -8.99 23.51
CA GLY A 119 26.54 -9.34 22.52
C GLY A 119 25.39 -8.33 22.39
N THR A 120 25.49 -7.14 22.98
CA THR A 120 24.49 -6.06 22.89
C THR A 120 25.11 -4.86 22.19
N MET A 121 24.48 -4.39 21.11
CA MET A 121 24.77 -3.13 20.47
C MET A 121 24.07 -2.00 21.22
N THR A 122 24.82 -0.98 21.64
CA THR A 122 24.28 0.21 22.31
C THR A 122 24.75 1.45 21.56
N ALA A 123 23.83 2.34 21.21
CA ALA A 123 24.13 3.69 20.75
C ALA A 123 23.51 4.70 21.70
N ASN A 124 24.34 5.47 22.37
CA ASN A 124 23.94 6.68 23.09
C ASN A 124 24.15 7.85 22.14
N ILE A 125 23.10 8.59 21.84
CA ILE A 125 23.11 9.63 20.81
C ILE A 125 22.69 10.94 21.45
N ARG A 126 23.46 12.00 21.17
CA ARG A 126 23.02 13.38 21.34
C ARG A 126 22.62 13.92 19.98
N CYS A 127 21.46 14.56 19.86
CA CYS A 127 21.11 15.32 18.65
C CYS A 127 20.73 16.76 18.99
N ASP A 128 21.49 17.73 18.45
CA ASP A 128 21.36 19.15 18.75
C ASP A 128 20.20 19.86 18.03
N ASN A 129 19.67 19.27 16.94
CA ASN A 129 18.62 19.88 16.12
C ASN A 129 17.45 18.95 15.76
N CYS A 130 17.16 17.97 16.63
CA CYS A 130 16.15 16.95 16.36
C CYS A 130 14.79 17.16 17.04
N MET A 131 14.53 18.34 17.63
CA MET A 131 13.24 18.69 18.23
C MET A 131 12.10 18.91 17.22
N LYS A 132 12.39 18.85 15.92
CA LYS A 132 11.42 19.09 14.85
C LYS A 132 11.42 17.97 13.82
N LEU A 133 10.24 17.70 13.28
CA LEU A 133 10.03 16.89 12.09
C LEU A 133 10.47 17.65 10.82
N ARG A 134 10.49 16.96 9.68
CA ARG A 134 10.91 17.56 8.40
C ARG A 134 10.02 18.71 7.95
N ASN A 135 8.74 18.68 8.30
CA ASN A 135 7.79 19.75 8.01
C ASN A 135 7.87 20.94 8.99
N GLY A 136 8.76 20.87 9.99
CA GLY A 136 8.94 21.92 11.01
C GLY A 136 8.10 21.73 12.27
N ASP A 137 7.18 20.76 12.30
CA ASP A 137 6.37 20.48 13.48
C ASP A 137 7.25 19.99 14.64
N SER A 138 6.90 20.40 15.86
CA SER A 138 7.57 19.92 17.06
C SER A 138 7.31 18.44 17.29
N ILE A 139 8.33 17.69 17.71
CA ILE A 139 8.13 16.32 18.21
C ILE A 139 7.60 16.30 19.64
N PHE A 140 7.71 17.41 20.38
CA PHE A 140 7.40 17.48 21.81
C PHE A 140 5.89 17.53 22.09
N GLY A 141 5.47 16.82 23.13
CA GLY A 141 4.09 16.77 23.59
C GLY A 141 3.70 15.39 24.13
N SER A 142 2.43 15.25 24.53
CA SER A 142 1.92 14.00 25.11
C SER A 142 1.65 12.88 24.10
N ARG A 143 1.78 13.18 22.80
CA ARG A 143 1.63 12.23 21.70
C ARG A 143 2.65 12.51 20.60
N SER A 144 3.86 12.00 20.78
CA SER A 144 4.91 12.03 19.79
C SER A 144 4.94 10.71 19.02
N SER A 145 4.89 10.75 17.68
CA SER A 145 4.98 9.54 16.86
C SER A 145 6.43 9.23 16.50
N TRP A 146 6.79 7.95 16.56
CA TRP A 146 8.12 7.45 16.27
C TRP A 146 8.02 6.16 15.46
N ILE A 147 9.07 5.87 14.71
CA ILE A 147 9.22 4.62 13.99
C ILE A 147 10.51 3.93 14.39
N TRP A 148 10.53 2.62 14.25
CA TRP A 148 11.73 1.82 14.41
C TRP A 148 11.81 0.77 13.30
N ALA A 149 13.03 0.34 13.00
CA ALA A 149 13.26 -0.70 12.00
C ALA A 149 14.55 -1.45 12.32
N MET A 150 14.63 -2.71 11.90
CA MET A 150 15.83 -3.52 12.06
C MET A 150 15.93 -4.58 10.96
N THR A 151 17.13 -5.13 10.81
CA THR A 151 17.40 -6.24 9.90
C THR A 151 18.23 -7.29 10.62
N HIS A 152 17.78 -8.54 10.62
CA HIS A 152 18.53 -9.67 11.15
C HIS A 152 19.63 -10.14 10.19
N GLY A 153 20.50 -11.03 10.68
CA GLY A 153 21.59 -11.63 9.92
C GLY A 153 22.91 -10.92 10.16
N GLY A 154 24.00 -11.46 9.59
CA GLY A 154 25.37 -11.06 9.92
C GLY A 154 25.60 -9.54 9.98
N PRO A 155 26.28 -9.03 11.03
CA PRO A 155 26.52 -7.61 11.24
C PRO A 155 27.11 -6.90 10.02
N LEU A 156 26.59 -5.71 9.70
CA LEU A 156 27.16 -4.83 8.69
C LEU A 156 28.40 -4.14 9.27
N LEU A 157 29.54 -4.84 9.31
CA LEU A 157 30.80 -4.33 9.85
C LEU A 157 31.39 -3.23 8.96
N SER A 158 31.01 -1.98 9.20
CA SER A 158 31.45 -0.83 8.41
C SER A 158 31.52 0.45 9.23
N SER A 159 32.51 1.29 8.94
CA SER A 159 32.63 2.67 9.47
C SER A 159 32.09 3.73 8.51
N ASN A 160 31.58 3.33 7.34
CA ASN A 160 31.10 4.25 6.33
C ASN A 160 29.66 4.69 6.63
N VAL A 161 29.46 5.93 7.08
CA VAL A 161 28.13 6.48 7.38
C VAL A 161 27.14 6.44 6.20
N SER A 162 27.60 6.26 4.97
CA SER A 162 26.77 6.15 3.75
C SER A 162 26.66 4.72 3.21
N GLU A 163 26.95 3.70 4.03
CA GLU A 163 26.89 2.29 3.63
C GLU A 163 25.56 1.88 2.98
N THR A 164 25.60 0.97 2.01
CA THR A 164 24.37 0.43 1.40
C THR A 164 23.63 -0.45 2.39
N LEU A 165 22.35 -0.16 2.60
CA LEU A 165 21.52 -0.87 3.58
C LEU A 165 20.56 -1.81 2.89
N TYR A 166 20.47 -3.02 3.44
CA TYR A 166 19.38 -3.95 3.13
C TYR A 166 18.08 -3.41 3.73
N GLN A 167 16.95 -3.65 3.07
CA GLN A 167 15.64 -3.29 3.63
C GLN A 167 15.42 -4.01 4.96
N HIS A 168 14.77 -3.33 5.90
CA HIS A 168 14.37 -3.92 7.18
C HIS A 168 13.50 -5.16 6.96
N ASP A 169 13.71 -6.17 7.80
CA ASP A 169 12.85 -7.36 7.85
C ASP A 169 11.77 -7.23 8.94
N TRP A 170 11.91 -6.23 9.81
CA TRP A 170 10.93 -5.85 10.79
C TRP A 170 10.95 -4.36 11.05
N HIS A 171 9.76 -3.76 11.08
CA HIS A 171 9.58 -2.36 11.44
C HIS A 171 8.33 -2.16 12.29
N GLY A 172 8.22 -0.96 12.86
CA GLY A 172 7.03 -0.56 13.58
C GLY A 172 6.91 0.95 13.75
N ILE A 173 5.71 1.35 14.15
CA ILE A 173 5.38 2.69 14.63
C ILE A 173 4.94 2.59 16.08
N PHE A 174 5.29 3.59 16.87
CA PHE A 174 4.90 3.70 18.27
C PHE A 174 4.71 5.16 18.67
N SER A 175 4.05 5.38 19.81
CA SER A 175 3.87 6.72 20.39
C SER A 175 4.55 6.86 21.73
N LEU A 176 5.11 8.03 22.02
CA LEU A 176 5.65 8.41 23.32
C LEU A 176 4.95 9.66 23.86
N ASP A 177 4.81 9.74 25.19
CA ASP A 177 4.54 10.99 25.88
C ASP A 177 5.87 11.62 26.28
N LEU A 178 6.35 12.58 25.48
CA LEU A 178 7.66 13.19 25.72
C LEU A 178 7.66 14.16 26.91
N THR A 179 6.49 14.47 27.50
CA THR A 179 6.45 15.23 28.77
C THR A 179 6.98 14.41 29.94
N LEU A 180 6.97 13.07 29.83
CA LEU A 180 7.53 12.12 30.80
C LEU A 180 9.02 11.79 30.53
N ALA A 181 9.63 12.46 29.56
CA ALA A 181 11.04 12.30 29.19
C ALA A 181 11.87 13.54 29.58
N VAL A 182 11.29 14.46 30.35
CA VAL A 182 11.88 15.77 30.62
C VAL A 182 12.77 15.76 31.85
N GLY A 183 13.85 16.53 31.78
CA GLY A 183 14.59 16.99 32.93
C GLY A 183 16.03 16.51 33.03
N GLY A 184 16.70 16.98 34.06
CA GLY A 184 18.09 16.68 34.36
C GLY A 184 19.07 17.54 33.55
N ASN A 185 20.26 17.75 34.11
CA ASN A 185 21.35 18.49 33.48
C ASN A 185 22.56 17.55 33.35
N SER A 186 22.59 16.76 32.29
CA SER A 186 23.70 15.84 32.00
C SER A 186 24.14 15.95 30.55
N SER A 187 25.45 15.82 30.31
CA SER A 187 26.02 15.65 28.97
C SER A 187 25.74 14.27 28.38
N ASN A 188 25.41 13.29 29.23
CA ASN A 188 24.99 11.95 28.85
C ASN A 188 24.02 11.39 29.91
N PRO A 189 22.69 11.44 29.69
CA PRO A 189 21.72 10.95 30.67
C PRO A 189 21.76 9.42 30.84
N PHE A 190 22.36 8.69 29.89
CA PHE A 190 22.37 7.22 29.90
C PHE A 190 23.50 6.60 30.73
N SER A 191 24.46 7.40 31.19
CA SER A 191 25.58 6.95 32.03
C SER A 191 25.40 7.30 33.51
N SER A 192 24.37 8.07 33.87
CA SER A 192 24.08 8.46 35.25
C SER A 192 22.96 7.60 35.85
N SER A 193 23.08 7.29 37.15
CA SER A 193 22.05 6.64 37.95
C SER A 193 20.97 7.61 38.46
N ASP A 194 21.15 8.91 38.27
CA ASP A 194 20.26 9.96 38.80
C ASP A 194 18.99 10.13 37.96
N PHE A 195 18.92 9.46 36.81
CA PHE A 195 17.76 9.48 35.92
C PHE A 195 16.80 8.35 36.24
N THR A 196 15.53 8.71 36.45
CA THR A 196 14.45 7.73 36.59
C THR A 196 14.02 7.24 35.22
N VAL A 197 13.84 5.93 35.07
CA VAL A 197 13.39 5.33 33.80
C VAL A 197 11.91 5.01 33.88
N VAL A 198 11.12 5.63 33.01
CA VAL A 198 9.68 5.40 32.85
C VAL A 198 9.47 4.41 31.70
N ASP A 199 9.03 3.19 32.00
CA ASP A 199 8.67 2.23 30.95
C ASP A 199 7.29 2.55 30.37
N TYR A 200 7.26 2.91 29.08
CA TYR A 200 6.06 3.31 28.34
C TYR A 200 5.57 2.23 27.38
N THR A 201 6.16 1.04 27.43
CA THR A 201 5.89 -0.06 26.50
C THR A 201 4.42 -0.45 26.40
N SER A 202 3.73 -0.62 27.54
CA SER A 202 2.33 -1.04 27.59
C SER A 202 1.34 0.08 27.26
N THR A 203 1.72 1.34 27.49
CA THR A 203 0.90 2.53 27.23
C THR A 203 1.00 2.99 25.77
N SER A 204 2.10 2.64 25.09
CA SER A 204 2.36 3.06 23.72
C SER A 204 1.34 2.49 22.72
N ASN A 205 0.77 3.37 21.88
CA ASN A 205 0.02 2.94 20.71
C ASN A 205 1.02 2.45 19.65
N GLN A 206 1.12 1.14 19.49
CA GLN A 206 2.11 0.52 18.62
C GLN A 206 1.49 -0.34 17.52
N GLN A 207 2.11 -0.34 16.35
CA GLN A 207 1.86 -1.28 15.26
C GLN A 207 3.20 -1.78 14.76
N GLN A 208 3.36 -3.10 14.65
CA GLN A 208 4.58 -3.76 14.23
C GLN A 208 4.30 -4.65 13.03
N VAL A 209 5.21 -4.67 12.08
CA VAL A 209 5.04 -5.37 10.80
C VAL A 209 6.30 -6.18 10.52
N ASN A 210 6.15 -7.50 10.55
CA ASN A 210 7.17 -8.42 10.07
C ASN A 210 7.12 -8.46 8.54
N ASP A 211 8.17 -7.99 7.88
CA ASP A 211 8.18 -7.81 6.42
C ASP A 211 8.19 -9.15 5.67
N THR A 212 8.69 -10.22 6.30
CA THR A 212 8.59 -11.59 5.74
C THR A 212 7.14 -12.05 5.70
N ILE A 213 6.37 -11.81 6.76
CA ILE A 213 4.94 -12.14 6.80
C ILE A 213 4.17 -11.25 5.82
N LEU A 214 4.46 -9.94 5.80
CA LEU A 214 3.86 -9.01 4.86
C LEU A 214 4.08 -9.44 3.40
N HIS A 215 5.30 -9.86 3.06
CA HIS A 215 5.64 -10.37 1.73
C HIS A 215 4.79 -11.60 1.36
N ARG A 216 4.63 -12.56 2.29
CA ARG A 216 3.75 -13.72 2.09
C ARG A 216 2.28 -13.33 1.90
N LYS A 217 1.77 -12.38 2.70
CA LYS A 217 0.40 -11.86 2.55
C LYS A 217 0.18 -11.21 1.18
N ARG A 218 1.16 -10.43 0.69
CA ARG A 218 1.13 -9.80 -0.64
C ARG A 218 1.07 -10.85 -1.76
N ILE A 219 1.92 -11.88 -1.70
CA ILE A 219 1.90 -12.99 -2.67
C ILE A 219 0.53 -13.69 -2.65
N ALA A 220 0.03 -14.06 -1.47
CA ALA A 220 -1.25 -14.74 -1.33
C ALA A 220 -2.39 -13.92 -1.95
N HIS A 221 -2.49 -12.64 -1.59
CA HIS A 221 -3.47 -11.72 -2.18
C HIS A 221 -3.36 -11.67 -3.71
N GLY A 222 -2.15 -11.41 -4.22
CA GLY A 222 -1.90 -11.26 -5.65
C GLY A 222 -2.25 -12.52 -6.45
N VAL A 223 -1.80 -13.69 -5.99
CA VAL A 223 -2.06 -14.97 -6.67
C VAL A 223 -3.54 -15.33 -6.65
N MET A 224 -4.18 -15.30 -5.48
CA MET A 224 -5.57 -15.76 -5.33
C MET A 224 -6.54 -14.87 -6.12
N THR A 225 -6.39 -13.55 -6.03
CA THR A 225 -7.26 -12.62 -6.76
C THR A 225 -6.97 -12.64 -8.27
N SER A 226 -5.71 -12.78 -8.69
CA SER A 226 -5.37 -12.92 -10.12
C SER A 226 -5.95 -14.20 -10.72
N VAL A 227 -5.80 -15.34 -10.04
CA VAL A 227 -6.38 -16.61 -10.50
C VAL A 227 -7.90 -16.49 -10.60
N ALA A 228 -8.56 -15.92 -9.59
CA ALA A 228 -10.01 -15.73 -9.60
C ALA A 228 -10.47 -14.84 -10.76
N PHE A 229 -9.91 -13.63 -10.91
CA PHE A 229 -10.37 -12.63 -11.89
C PHE A 229 -9.89 -12.87 -13.31
N VAL A 230 -8.65 -13.35 -13.49
CA VAL A 230 -8.09 -13.56 -14.83
C VAL A 230 -8.53 -14.90 -15.40
N LEU A 231 -8.50 -15.97 -14.61
CA LEU A 231 -8.71 -17.34 -15.11
C LEU A 231 -10.12 -17.86 -14.83
N LEU A 232 -10.54 -17.83 -13.56
CA LEU A 232 -11.73 -18.55 -13.13
C LEU A 232 -13.03 -17.86 -13.57
N PHE A 233 -13.23 -16.59 -13.22
CA PHE A 233 -14.46 -15.86 -13.57
C PHE A 233 -14.75 -15.87 -15.08
N PRO A 234 -13.78 -15.51 -15.97
CA PRO A 234 -13.99 -15.56 -17.41
C PRO A 234 -14.10 -16.99 -17.92
N GLY A 235 -13.26 -17.92 -17.44
CA GLY A 235 -13.26 -19.32 -17.87
C GLY A 235 -14.58 -20.02 -17.58
N PHE A 236 -15.11 -19.87 -16.36
CA PHE A 236 -16.38 -20.46 -15.95
C PHE A 236 -17.59 -19.81 -16.64
N ALA A 237 -17.47 -18.57 -17.11
CA ALA A 237 -18.46 -17.96 -18.01
C ALA A 237 -18.38 -18.56 -19.43
N LEU A 238 -17.18 -18.86 -19.96
CA LEU A 238 -17.00 -19.45 -21.29
C LEU A 238 -17.57 -20.87 -21.40
N LEU A 239 -17.58 -21.64 -20.32
CA LEU A 239 -18.16 -23.00 -20.30
C LEU A 239 -19.62 -23.03 -20.77
N LEU A 240 -20.38 -21.94 -20.59
CA LEU A 240 -21.76 -21.82 -21.09
C LEU A 240 -21.84 -21.83 -22.62
N TYR A 241 -20.80 -21.37 -23.31
CA TYR A 241 -20.72 -21.36 -24.77
C TYR A 241 -20.18 -22.67 -25.35
N ILE A 242 -19.36 -23.38 -24.59
CA ILE A 242 -18.73 -24.64 -25.01
C ILE A 242 -19.66 -25.83 -24.78
N TYR A 243 -20.25 -25.93 -23.59
CA TYR A 243 -21.13 -27.04 -23.18
C TYR A 243 -22.56 -26.56 -22.91
N PRO A 244 -23.35 -26.18 -23.94
CA PRO A 244 -24.72 -25.73 -23.75
C PRO A 244 -25.64 -26.91 -23.36
N SER A 245 -26.16 -26.90 -22.15
CA SER A 245 -27.15 -27.86 -21.66
C SER A 245 -28.06 -27.21 -20.62
N ARG A 246 -29.26 -27.79 -20.42
CA ARG A 246 -30.20 -27.35 -19.38
C ARG A 246 -29.63 -27.45 -17.96
N TYR A 247 -28.61 -28.29 -17.76
CA TYR A 247 -27.96 -28.50 -16.47
C TYR A 247 -26.67 -27.69 -16.28
N THR A 248 -26.10 -27.10 -17.34
CA THR A 248 -24.80 -26.42 -17.28
C THR A 248 -24.82 -25.27 -16.27
N VAL A 249 -25.91 -24.51 -16.20
CA VAL A 249 -26.00 -23.38 -15.28
C VAL A 249 -25.97 -23.83 -13.83
N THR A 250 -26.78 -24.81 -13.43
CA THR A 250 -26.94 -25.20 -12.03
C THR A 250 -25.89 -26.18 -11.54
N ARG A 251 -25.33 -27.03 -12.41
CA ARG A 251 -24.36 -28.07 -12.03
C ARG A 251 -22.91 -27.74 -12.35
N ILE A 252 -22.66 -26.77 -13.23
CA ILE A 252 -21.29 -26.43 -13.66
C ILE A 252 -21.01 -24.98 -13.34
N HIS A 253 -21.73 -24.05 -13.96
CA HIS A 253 -21.46 -22.61 -13.81
C HIS A 253 -21.63 -22.13 -12.38
N ALA A 254 -22.79 -22.36 -11.73
CA ALA A 254 -23.02 -21.85 -10.38
C ALA A 254 -22.04 -22.42 -9.33
N PRO A 255 -21.75 -23.74 -9.26
CA PRO A 255 -20.76 -24.27 -8.32
C PRO A 255 -19.34 -23.74 -8.57
N LEU A 256 -18.90 -23.67 -9.83
CA LEU A 256 -17.57 -23.15 -10.16
C LEU A 256 -17.46 -21.64 -9.88
N GLN A 257 -18.52 -20.87 -10.13
CA GLN A 257 -18.57 -19.45 -9.77
C GLN A 257 -18.53 -19.24 -8.25
N LEU A 258 -19.21 -20.10 -7.47
CA LEU A 258 -19.11 -20.07 -6.02
C LEU A 258 -17.68 -20.33 -5.56
N PHE A 259 -16.99 -21.32 -6.15
CA PHE A 259 -15.58 -21.57 -5.86
C PHE A 259 -14.69 -20.35 -6.19
N ALA A 260 -14.88 -19.71 -7.34
CA ALA A 260 -14.15 -18.50 -7.72
C ALA A 260 -14.40 -17.33 -6.74
N VAL A 261 -15.65 -17.17 -6.28
CA VAL A 261 -16.03 -16.18 -5.26
C VAL A 261 -15.33 -16.43 -3.93
N LEU A 262 -15.29 -17.68 -3.46
CA LEU A 262 -14.61 -18.02 -2.20
C LEU A 262 -13.11 -17.73 -2.29
N LEU A 263 -12.47 -18.08 -3.42
CA LEU A 263 -11.07 -17.76 -3.66
C LEU A 263 -10.83 -16.25 -3.70
N ALA A 264 -11.70 -15.48 -4.36
CA ALA A 264 -11.61 -14.02 -4.42
C ALA A 264 -11.80 -13.38 -3.04
N LEU A 265 -12.72 -13.87 -2.21
CA LEU A 265 -12.94 -13.39 -0.84
C LEU A 265 -11.74 -13.69 0.06
N ALA A 266 -11.15 -14.88 -0.05
CA ALA A 266 -9.95 -15.22 0.71
C ALA A 266 -8.75 -14.36 0.26
N GLY A 267 -8.63 -14.09 -1.05
CA GLY A 267 -7.66 -13.12 -1.59
C GLY A 267 -7.92 -11.68 -1.11
N LEU A 268 -9.19 -11.26 -0.99
CA LEU A 268 -9.56 -9.97 -0.41
C LEU A 268 -9.16 -9.88 1.06
N GLY A 269 -9.39 -10.93 1.85
CA GLY A 269 -8.97 -11.00 3.25
C GLY A 269 -7.47 -10.79 3.42
N ALA A 270 -6.65 -11.46 2.59
CA ALA A 270 -5.21 -11.22 2.54
C ALA A 270 -4.87 -9.77 2.16
N GLY A 271 -5.57 -9.20 1.17
CA GLY A 271 -5.37 -7.80 0.72
C GLY A 271 -5.73 -6.75 1.77
N ILE A 272 -6.82 -6.96 2.52
CA ILE A 272 -7.20 -6.13 3.67
C ILE A 272 -6.12 -6.21 4.74
N SER A 273 -5.62 -7.41 5.04
CA SER A 273 -4.54 -7.59 6.03
C SER A 273 -3.27 -6.84 5.61
N VAL A 274 -2.86 -6.92 4.34
CA VAL A 274 -1.74 -6.12 3.80
C VAL A 274 -2.02 -4.62 3.94
N SER A 275 -3.24 -4.18 3.64
CA SER A 275 -3.62 -2.77 3.69
C SER A 275 -3.65 -2.24 5.12
N GLN A 276 -3.99 -3.06 6.12
CA GLN A 276 -3.88 -2.73 7.54
C GLN A 276 -2.42 -2.60 7.97
N ASP A 277 -1.58 -3.58 7.62
CA ASP A 277 -0.14 -3.56 7.93
C ASP A 277 0.54 -2.30 7.36
N LEU A 278 0.12 -1.86 6.18
CA LEU A 278 0.66 -0.66 5.51
C LEU A 278 -0.07 0.64 5.86
N ARG A 279 -1.21 0.59 6.57
CA ARG A 279 -2.11 1.72 6.85
C ARG A 279 -2.67 2.41 5.58
N GLU A 280 -2.98 1.61 4.57
CA GLU A 280 -3.36 2.04 3.22
C GLU A 280 -4.73 1.49 2.77
N LEU A 281 -5.69 1.40 3.70
CA LEU A 281 -7.03 0.83 3.44
C LEU A 281 -7.86 1.60 2.41
N ALA A 282 -7.58 2.88 2.23
CA ALA A 282 -8.28 3.79 1.32
C ALA A 282 -7.45 4.14 0.07
N GLY A 283 -6.43 3.34 -0.26
CA GLY A 283 -5.70 3.48 -1.51
C GLY A 283 -6.59 3.19 -2.73
N TYR A 284 -6.22 3.71 -3.90
CA TYR A 284 -7.00 3.52 -5.12
C TYR A 284 -7.17 2.04 -5.49
N HIS A 285 -6.13 1.22 -5.32
CA HIS A 285 -6.18 -0.21 -5.63
C HIS A 285 -7.14 -0.99 -4.68
N PRO A 286 -7.05 -0.83 -3.34
CA PRO A 286 -8.06 -1.39 -2.43
C PRO A 286 -9.49 -0.94 -2.74
N ILE A 287 -9.73 0.36 -2.97
CA ILE A 287 -11.08 0.88 -3.24
C ILE A 287 -11.68 0.27 -4.50
N ILE A 288 -10.93 0.25 -5.61
CA ILE A 288 -11.38 -0.38 -6.86
C ILE A 288 -11.59 -1.89 -6.64
N GLY A 289 -10.72 -2.53 -5.85
CA GLY A 289 -10.84 -3.93 -5.46
C GLY A 289 -12.12 -4.24 -4.70
N TYR A 290 -12.47 -3.43 -3.71
CA TYR A 290 -13.74 -3.57 -2.95
C TYR A 290 -14.94 -3.43 -3.88
N PHE A 291 -14.90 -2.49 -4.83
CA PHE A 291 -15.97 -2.32 -5.81
C PHE A 291 -16.11 -3.55 -6.73
N ALA A 292 -15.01 -4.04 -7.30
CA ALA A 292 -15.02 -5.19 -8.19
C ALA A 292 -15.49 -6.48 -7.48
N ILE A 293 -14.92 -6.75 -6.30
CA ILE A 293 -15.25 -7.93 -5.49
C ILE A 293 -16.67 -7.83 -4.95
N GLY A 294 -17.08 -6.68 -4.40
CA GLY A 294 -18.44 -6.45 -3.95
C GLY A 294 -19.47 -6.67 -5.06
N GLY A 295 -19.17 -6.23 -6.28
CA GLY A 295 -20.00 -6.48 -7.45
C GLY A 295 -20.18 -7.96 -7.79
N VAL A 296 -19.09 -8.75 -7.83
CA VAL A 296 -19.17 -10.19 -8.14
C VAL A 296 -19.71 -11.04 -6.99
N VAL A 297 -19.57 -10.60 -5.74
CA VAL A 297 -20.04 -11.34 -4.56
C VAL A 297 -21.49 -11.03 -4.22
N LEU A 298 -21.92 -9.77 -4.32
CA LEU A 298 -23.25 -9.35 -3.90
C LEU A 298 -24.23 -9.26 -5.07
N ILE A 299 -23.84 -8.58 -6.15
CA ILE A 299 -24.76 -8.25 -7.25
C ILE A 299 -24.92 -9.43 -8.21
N GLN A 300 -23.81 -10.07 -8.59
CA GLN A 300 -23.85 -11.15 -9.59
C GLN A 300 -24.68 -12.37 -9.17
N PRO A 301 -24.57 -12.91 -7.93
CA PRO A 301 -25.36 -14.08 -7.53
C PRO A 301 -26.85 -13.77 -7.45
N VAL A 302 -27.23 -12.59 -6.95
CA VAL A 302 -28.64 -12.14 -6.91
C VAL A 302 -29.23 -12.12 -8.31
N LEU A 303 -28.57 -11.45 -9.26
CA LEU A 303 -29.04 -11.39 -10.64
C LEU A 303 -29.08 -12.78 -11.31
N GLY A 304 -28.10 -13.65 -11.01
CA GLY A 304 -28.05 -15.02 -11.50
C GLY A 304 -29.23 -15.87 -11.01
N ILE A 305 -29.56 -15.78 -9.72
CA ILE A 305 -30.70 -16.48 -9.12
C ILE A 305 -32.03 -15.94 -9.67
N MET A 306 -32.19 -14.62 -9.77
CA MET A 306 -33.38 -13.99 -10.34
C MET A 306 -33.59 -14.41 -11.80
N GLN A 307 -32.54 -14.39 -12.62
CA GLN A 307 -32.59 -14.87 -14.00
C GLN A 307 -32.94 -16.35 -14.06
N HIS A 308 -32.35 -17.19 -13.20
CA HIS A 308 -32.63 -18.62 -13.21
C HIS A 308 -34.11 -18.91 -12.85
N ARG A 309 -34.64 -18.23 -11.82
CA ARG A 309 -36.06 -18.32 -11.43
C ARG A 309 -36.98 -17.84 -12.55
N HIS A 310 -36.67 -16.73 -13.20
CA HIS A 310 -37.46 -16.23 -14.33
C HIS A 310 -37.44 -17.22 -15.50
N PHE A 311 -36.25 -17.67 -15.93
CA PHE A 311 -36.11 -18.62 -17.03
C PHE A 311 -36.82 -19.95 -16.77
N ARG A 312 -36.88 -20.42 -15.51
CA ARG A 312 -37.65 -21.63 -15.16
C ARG A 312 -39.15 -21.46 -15.38
N LYS A 313 -39.70 -20.26 -15.15
CA LYS A 313 -41.12 -19.95 -15.31
C LYS A 313 -41.50 -19.66 -16.76
N THR A 314 -40.76 -18.77 -17.44
CA THR A 314 -41.15 -18.23 -18.75
C THR A 314 -40.44 -18.89 -19.93
N LYS A 315 -39.28 -19.53 -19.70
CA LYS A 315 -38.35 -19.98 -20.76
C LYS A 315 -37.80 -18.84 -21.63
N GLU A 316 -37.97 -17.60 -21.21
CA GLU A 316 -37.59 -16.41 -21.97
C GLU A 316 -36.36 -15.70 -21.41
N LYS A 317 -35.84 -14.75 -22.18
CA LYS A 317 -34.75 -13.86 -21.76
C LYS A 317 -35.33 -12.76 -20.87
N SER A 318 -34.69 -12.48 -19.73
CA SER A 318 -35.09 -11.38 -18.85
C SER A 318 -34.05 -10.25 -18.81
N LEU A 319 -34.48 -9.09 -18.32
CA LEU A 319 -33.59 -7.98 -17.99
C LEU A 319 -32.52 -8.40 -16.96
N TYR A 320 -32.86 -9.23 -15.97
CA TYR A 320 -31.89 -9.75 -14.99
C TYR A 320 -30.77 -10.54 -15.66
N GLY A 321 -31.09 -11.37 -16.65
CA GLY A 321 -30.10 -12.13 -17.41
C GLY A 321 -29.24 -11.26 -18.32
N PHE A 322 -29.80 -10.17 -18.86
CA PHE A 322 -29.02 -9.17 -19.59
C PHE A 322 -28.05 -8.45 -18.65
N SER A 323 -28.55 -7.94 -17.52
CA SER A 323 -27.76 -7.21 -16.51
C SER A 323 -26.67 -8.09 -15.89
N HIS A 324 -26.99 -9.34 -15.53
CA HIS A 324 -26.03 -10.32 -15.01
C HIS A 324 -24.83 -10.46 -15.96
N ARG A 325 -25.08 -10.70 -17.26
CA ARG A 325 -24.01 -10.89 -18.25
C ARG A 325 -23.13 -9.64 -18.43
N TRP A 326 -23.74 -8.45 -18.51
CA TRP A 326 -22.97 -7.22 -18.75
C TRP A 326 -22.26 -6.72 -17.51
N LEU A 327 -22.92 -6.69 -16.36
CA LEU A 327 -22.27 -6.33 -15.10
C LEU A 327 -21.17 -7.32 -14.72
N GLY A 328 -21.35 -8.62 -14.99
CA GLY A 328 -20.32 -9.62 -14.74
C GLY A 328 -19.06 -9.35 -15.57
N ARG A 329 -19.21 -8.93 -16.83
CA ARG A 329 -18.09 -8.50 -17.67
C ARG A 329 -17.44 -7.23 -17.14
N ILE A 330 -18.24 -6.23 -16.76
CA ILE A 330 -17.72 -4.97 -16.21
C ILE A 330 -16.92 -5.22 -14.94
N PHE A 331 -17.49 -5.90 -13.94
CA PHE A 331 -16.78 -6.18 -12.69
C PHE A 331 -15.54 -7.05 -12.89
N SER A 332 -15.61 -8.05 -13.77
CA SER A 332 -14.43 -8.88 -14.10
C SER A 332 -13.33 -8.05 -14.76
N SER A 333 -13.68 -7.23 -15.76
CA SER A 333 -12.72 -6.33 -16.41
C SER A 333 -12.12 -5.31 -15.45
N VAL A 334 -12.94 -4.70 -14.59
CA VAL A 334 -12.46 -3.77 -13.55
C VAL A 334 -11.51 -4.49 -12.59
N GLY A 335 -11.82 -5.71 -12.17
CA GLY A 335 -10.93 -6.52 -11.33
C GLY A 335 -9.60 -6.86 -12.00
N ILE A 336 -9.60 -7.21 -13.30
CA ILE A 336 -8.37 -7.47 -14.07
C ILE A 336 -7.54 -6.20 -14.22
N ILE A 337 -8.17 -5.07 -14.58
CA ILE A 337 -7.49 -3.77 -14.66
C ILE A 337 -6.92 -3.41 -13.28
N ASN A 338 -7.68 -3.63 -12.21
CA ASN A 338 -7.23 -3.37 -10.86
C ASN A 338 -6.04 -4.24 -10.44
N GLY A 339 -5.95 -5.48 -10.90
CA GLY A 339 -4.77 -6.32 -10.67
C GLY A 339 -3.50 -5.73 -11.31
N GLY A 340 -3.60 -5.24 -12.55
CA GLY A 340 -2.51 -4.52 -13.22
C GLY A 340 -2.14 -3.22 -12.50
N VAL A 341 -3.15 -2.42 -12.14
CA VAL A 341 -2.99 -1.20 -11.33
C VAL A 341 -2.41 -1.53 -9.94
N GLY A 342 -2.70 -2.70 -9.39
CA GLY A 342 -2.16 -3.20 -8.13
C GLY A 342 -0.65 -3.44 -8.17
N PHE A 343 -0.10 -3.94 -9.29
CA PHE A 343 1.35 -4.03 -9.45
C PHE A 343 2.01 -2.66 -9.49
N TYR A 344 1.41 -1.69 -10.20
CA TYR A 344 1.89 -0.31 -10.20
C TYR A 344 1.82 0.33 -8.81
N TYR A 345 0.71 0.12 -8.10
CA TYR A 345 0.53 0.56 -6.72
C TYR A 345 1.57 -0.03 -5.77
N ALA A 346 1.86 -1.32 -5.93
CA ALA A 346 2.80 -2.04 -5.09
C ALA A 346 4.26 -1.65 -5.38
N TYR A 347 4.62 -1.30 -6.62
CA TYR A 347 5.97 -0.86 -7.00
C TYR A 347 6.39 0.39 -6.21
N GLY A 348 5.50 1.37 -6.06
CA GLY A 348 5.73 2.56 -5.23
C GLY A 348 5.76 2.29 -3.71
N LYS A 349 5.62 1.04 -3.26
CA LYS A 349 5.61 0.66 -1.85
C LYS A 349 6.58 -0.49 -1.54
N ASN A 350 7.10 -1.15 -2.57
CA ASN A 350 8.05 -2.23 -2.50
C ASN A 350 8.80 -2.26 -3.85
N PRO A 351 10.00 -1.68 -3.92
CA PRO A 351 10.78 -1.64 -5.16
C PRO A 351 11.32 -3.01 -5.57
N ASP A 352 11.29 -4.02 -4.68
CA ASP A 352 11.85 -5.36 -4.93
C ASP A 352 10.88 -6.30 -5.66
N ILE A 353 9.74 -5.79 -6.14
CA ILE A 353 8.82 -6.58 -6.96
C ILE A 353 9.53 -6.94 -8.28
N PRO A 354 9.71 -8.24 -8.59
CA PRO A 354 10.40 -8.65 -9.81
C PRO A 354 9.64 -8.12 -11.05
N PRO A 355 10.32 -7.47 -12.01
CA PRO A 355 9.68 -6.97 -13.23
C PRO A 355 8.92 -8.04 -14.02
N ALA A 356 9.35 -9.31 -13.90
CA ALA A 356 8.67 -10.45 -14.50
C ALA A 356 7.21 -10.62 -14.03
N SER A 357 6.86 -10.17 -12.82
CA SER A 357 5.53 -10.35 -12.22
C SER A 357 4.43 -9.57 -12.98
N PRO A 358 4.52 -8.24 -13.15
CA PRO A 358 3.54 -7.49 -13.94
C PRO A 358 3.54 -7.89 -15.42
N ILE A 359 4.71 -8.23 -15.99
CA ILE A 359 4.81 -8.69 -17.40
C ILE A 359 4.03 -9.99 -17.59
N SER A 360 4.24 -10.97 -16.70
CA SER A 360 3.53 -12.25 -16.75
C SER A 360 2.03 -12.06 -16.55
N TYR A 361 1.63 -11.20 -15.61
CA TYR A 361 0.23 -10.87 -15.38
C TYR A 361 -0.43 -10.28 -16.64
N GLY A 362 0.22 -9.32 -17.28
CA GLY A 362 -0.25 -8.69 -18.51
C GLY A 362 -0.37 -9.69 -19.67
N GLY A 363 0.66 -10.52 -19.88
CA GLY A 363 0.67 -11.54 -20.93
C GLY A 363 -0.45 -12.58 -20.76
N ILE A 364 -0.62 -13.11 -19.55
CA ILE A 364 -1.69 -14.08 -19.24
C ILE A 364 -3.07 -13.43 -19.41
N SER A 365 -3.26 -12.21 -18.88
CA SER A 365 -4.53 -11.49 -18.99
C SER A 365 -4.91 -11.20 -20.44
N GLY A 366 -3.95 -10.76 -21.26
CA GLY A 366 -4.13 -10.53 -22.69
C GLY A 366 -4.49 -11.82 -23.44
N GLY A 367 -3.75 -12.90 -23.20
CA GLY A 367 -4.01 -14.21 -23.82
C GLY A 367 -5.39 -14.75 -23.49
N VAL A 368 -5.80 -14.70 -22.22
CA VAL A 368 -7.15 -15.12 -21.80
C VAL A 368 -8.23 -14.23 -22.40
N GLY A 369 -7.99 -12.91 -22.50
CA GLY A 369 -8.88 -11.98 -23.18
C GLY A 369 -9.10 -12.35 -24.65
N ILE A 370 -8.03 -12.66 -25.39
CA ILE A 370 -8.11 -13.12 -26.78
C ILE A 370 -8.92 -14.42 -26.88
N ILE A 371 -8.63 -15.41 -26.03
CA ILE A 371 -9.38 -16.68 -25.99
C ILE A 371 -10.87 -16.41 -25.75
N TYR A 372 -11.18 -15.55 -24.78
CA TYR A 372 -12.56 -15.22 -24.42
C TYR A 372 -13.33 -14.60 -25.59
N VAL A 373 -12.73 -13.62 -26.28
CA VAL A 373 -13.35 -12.96 -27.43
C VAL A 373 -13.49 -13.95 -28.60
N SER A 374 -12.46 -14.74 -28.89
CA SER A 374 -12.44 -15.73 -29.96
C SER A 374 -13.53 -16.80 -29.79
N VAL A 375 -13.71 -17.34 -28.59
CA VAL A 375 -14.77 -18.32 -28.29
C VAL A 375 -16.16 -17.72 -28.51
N ILE A 376 -16.39 -16.48 -28.05
CA ILE A 376 -17.68 -15.79 -28.25
C ILE A 376 -17.94 -15.49 -29.73
N ALA A 377 -16.92 -15.02 -30.46
CA ALA A 377 -17.01 -14.73 -31.89
C ALA A 377 -17.30 -16.01 -32.69
N TRP A 378 -16.53 -17.07 -32.43
CA TRP A 378 -16.74 -18.39 -33.02
C TRP A 378 -18.15 -18.91 -32.77
N ARG A 379 -18.63 -18.84 -31.51
CA ARG A 379 -19.97 -19.31 -31.18
C ARG A 379 -21.06 -18.53 -31.89
N ARG A 380 -20.96 -17.19 -31.92
CA ARG A 380 -21.89 -16.32 -32.67
C ARG A 380 -21.88 -16.62 -34.16
N TRP A 381 -20.71 -16.85 -34.75
CA TRP A 381 -20.59 -17.22 -36.16
C TRP A 381 -21.28 -18.57 -36.43
N ARG A 382 -21.02 -19.59 -35.61
CA ARG A 382 -21.62 -20.91 -35.75
C ARG A 382 -23.14 -20.88 -35.65
N ASP A 383 -23.69 -20.16 -34.68
CA ASP A 383 -25.14 -20.03 -34.49
C ASP A 383 -25.79 -19.32 -35.70
N ARG A 384 -25.14 -18.29 -36.28
CA ARG A 384 -25.60 -17.62 -37.52
C ARG A 384 -25.59 -18.55 -38.73
N VAL A 385 -24.56 -19.39 -38.87
CA VAL A 385 -24.47 -20.36 -39.97
C VAL A 385 -25.58 -21.41 -39.86
N GLN A 386 -25.84 -21.93 -38.65
CA GLN A 386 -26.94 -22.88 -38.43
C GLN A 386 -28.31 -22.26 -38.71
N ALA A 387 -28.56 -21.03 -38.24
CA ALA A 387 -29.81 -20.32 -38.53
C ALA A 387 -30.02 -20.09 -40.04
N ARG A 388 -28.95 -19.79 -40.79
CA ARG A 388 -29.02 -19.67 -42.26
C ARG A 388 -29.36 -20.99 -42.94
N LYS A 389 -28.81 -22.11 -42.47
CA LYS A 389 -29.11 -23.45 -43.00
C LYS A 389 -30.55 -23.90 -42.69
N ALA A 390 -31.14 -23.41 -41.61
CA ALA A 390 -32.52 -23.72 -41.21
C ALA A 390 -33.60 -22.90 -41.95
N LEU A 391 -33.21 -21.87 -42.72
CA LEU A 391 -34.15 -21.10 -43.54
C LEU A 391 -34.58 -21.93 -44.77
N PRO A 392 -35.88 -22.01 -45.09
CA PRO A 392 -36.33 -22.70 -46.31
C PRO A 392 -35.74 -22.05 -47.58
N PRO A 393 -35.52 -22.82 -48.66
CA PRO A 393 -34.79 -22.35 -49.85
C PRO A 393 -35.42 -21.13 -50.55
N LYS A 394 -36.72 -20.86 -50.34
CA LYS A 394 -37.41 -19.67 -50.87
C LYS A 394 -36.99 -18.37 -50.18
N THR A 395 -36.74 -18.35 -48.86
CA THR A 395 -36.36 -17.12 -48.13
C THR A 395 -34.89 -16.73 -48.31
N LEU A 396 -34.01 -17.70 -48.58
CA LEU A 396 -32.60 -17.44 -48.93
C LEU A 396 -32.46 -16.67 -50.26
N LYS A 397 -33.28 -16.99 -51.27
CA LYS A 397 -33.33 -16.25 -52.55
C LYS A 397 -33.81 -14.82 -52.37
N THR A 398 -34.87 -14.60 -51.56
CA THR A 398 -35.40 -13.25 -51.30
C THR A 398 -34.41 -12.38 -50.49
N MET A 399 -33.72 -12.94 -49.50
CA MET A 399 -32.69 -12.20 -48.74
C MET A 399 -31.44 -11.89 -49.57
N ALA A 400 -31.00 -12.80 -50.46
CA ALA A 400 -29.90 -12.54 -51.38
C ALA A 400 -30.28 -11.45 -52.40
N SER A 401 -31.50 -11.51 -52.95
CA SER A 401 -32.04 -10.49 -53.85
C SER A 401 -32.16 -9.12 -53.19
N PHE A 402 -32.61 -9.06 -51.93
CA PHE A 402 -32.75 -7.82 -51.15
C PHE A 402 -31.39 -7.19 -50.80
N LYS A 403 -30.38 -8.02 -50.48
CA LYS A 403 -29.02 -7.54 -50.20
C LYS A 403 -28.31 -7.04 -51.47
N SER A 404 -28.59 -7.67 -52.62
CA SER A 404 -28.11 -7.22 -53.93
C SER A 404 -28.74 -5.90 -54.36
N THR A 405 -30.06 -5.73 -54.16
CA THR A 405 -30.75 -4.46 -54.48
C THR A 405 -30.32 -3.32 -53.57
N LYS A 406 -30.05 -3.59 -52.28
CA LYS A 406 -29.52 -2.56 -51.37
C LYS A 406 -28.10 -2.13 -51.72
N SER A 407 -27.24 -3.08 -52.11
CA SER A 407 -25.90 -2.79 -52.64
C SER A 407 -25.92 -2.00 -53.95
N LEU A 408 -26.92 -2.23 -54.82
CA LEU A 408 -27.13 -1.47 -56.06
C LEU A 408 -27.68 -0.06 -55.79
N ALA A 409 -28.58 0.10 -54.82
CA ALA A 409 -29.12 1.39 -54.42
C ALA A 409 -28.08 2.29 -53.72
N GLU A 410 -27.16 1.71 -52.93
CA GLU A 410 -26.04 2.45 -52.33
C GLU A 410 -24.98 2.83 -53.38
N SER A 411 -24.86 2.08 -54.49
CA SER A 411 -23.99 2.40 -55.63
C SER A 411 -24.57 3.52 -56.51
N SER A 412 -25.88 3.57 -56.73
CA SER A 412 -26.53 4.56 -57.62
C SER A 412 -26.71 5.93 -57.00
N MET A 413 -26.44 6.10 -55.70
CA MET A 413 -26.56 7.38 -54.98
C MET A 413 -25.22 8.11 -54.85
N SER A 414 -24.16 7.63 -55.51
CA SER A 414 -22.79 8.16 -55.42
C SER A 414 -22.24 8.78 -56.71
N GLN A 415 -23.08 8.95 -57.74
CA GLN A 415 -22.68 9.59 -59.01
C GLN A 415 -23.69 10.67 -59.41
N ASP A 416 -23.44 11.89 -58.95
CA ASP A 416 -23.78 13.12 -59.68
C ASP A 416 -22.87 14.25 -59.15
N PRO A 417 -21.86 14.68 -59.92
CA PRO A 417 -21.14 15.91 -59.66
C PRO A 417 -21.81 17.08 -60.38
N GLU A 418 -21.65 18.26 -59.78
CA GLU A 418 -21.76 19.58 -60.40
C GLU A 418 -23.17 20.18 -60.59
N ARG A 419 -23.48 21.19 -59.76
CA ARG A 419 -23.59 22.60 -60.16
C ARG A 419 -24.39 23.35 -59.11
N LEU A 420 -23.76 24.25 -58.35
CA LEU A 420 -24.48 25.32 -57.65
C LEU A 420 -23.60 26.57 -57.57
N ASP A 421 -24.16 27.60 -58.18
CA ASP A 421 -23.63 28.95 -58.33
C ASP A 421 -23.43 29.66 -56.99
N VAL A 422 -22.48 30.60 -57.06
CA VAL A 422 -22.11 31.58 -56.04
C VAL A 422 -23.27 32.53 -55.77
N VAL A 423 -23.68 32.66 -54.50
CA VAL A 423 -24.23 33.90 -53.94
C VAL A 423 -23.65 34.10 -52.54
N ASP A 424 -22.83 35.14 -52.43
CA ASP A 424 -22.38 35.78 -51.19
C ASP A 424 -23.54 36.54 -50.53
N LEU A 425 -23.61 36.53 -49.19
CA LEU A 425 -24.01 37.67 -48.35
C LEU A 425 -23.87 37.29 -46.85
N SER A 426 -22.71 37.65 -46.30
CA SER A 426 -22.51 38.42 -45.05
C SER A 426 -23.35 38.19 -43.77
N GLN A 427 -22.62 38.18 -42.64
CA GLN A 427 -23.01 38.45 -41.23
C GLN A 427 -23.73 37.26 -40.51
N GLU A 428 -23.39 36.83 -39.29
CA GLU A 428 -22.72 37.47 -38.15
C GLU A 428 -22.21 36.42 -37.12
N LYS A 429 -21.16 36.84 -36.41
CA LYS A 429 -20.37 36.37 -35.24
C LYS A 429 -20.80 35.25 -34.23
N PRO A 430 -19.81 34.76 -33.43
CA PRO A 430 -19.84 33.49 -32.71
C PRO A 430 -20.29 33.60 -31.25
N TRP A 431 -20.67 32.47 -30.67
CA TRP A 431 -20.79 32.30 -29.22
C TRP A 431 -20.04 31.04 -28.74
N GLN A 432 -18.97 31.31 -28.00
CA GLN A 432 -18.54 30.55 -26.81
C GLN A 432 -18.66 31.53 -25.63
N PRO A 433 -18.78 31.08 -24.37
CA PRO A 433 -18.21 29.86 -23.77
C PRO A 433 -19.15 28.66 -23.68
#